data_AF-A0A961KW71-F1
#
_entry.id   AF-A0A961KW71-F1
#
_cell.length_a   1.000
_cell.length_b   1.000
_cell.length_c   1.000
_cell.angle_alpha   90.00
_cell.angle_beta   90.00
_cell.angle_gamma   90.00
#
_symmetry.space_group_name_H-M   'P 1'
#
loop_
_entity.id
_entity.type
_entity.pdbx_description
1 polymer ?
#
loop_
_entity_poly.entity_id
_entity_poly.type
_entity_poly.pdbx_seq_one_letter_code
_entity_poly.pdbx_strand_id
1 'polypeptide(L)'
;GLSRDGGRLLYPVARAWLFGIPVPRRLLPKSETAESAADGIVRFDVRISLPLCGPIIHYAGWPEDTRLRMPPSSTASTKAPPPPTRG
;
A
#
# COMPACT_ATOMS: atom_id res chain seq x y z
N GLY A 1 -2.32 11.42 12.55
CA GLY A 1 -2.70 10.01 12.47
C GLY A 1 -2.81 9.61 11.02
N LEU A 2 -2.66 8.33 10.71
CA LEU A 2 -2.91 7.78 9.37
C LEU A 2 -4.37 8.04 8.97
N SER A 3 -4.62 8.39 7.71
CA SER A 3 -5.96 8.62 7.16
C SER A 3 -6.09 8.03 5.76
N ARG A 4 -7.32 7.78 5.29
CA ARG A 4 -7.60 7.21 3.96
C ARG A 4 -8.53 8.13 3.17
N ASP A 5 -8.22 8.34 1.89
CA ASP A 5 -8.99 9.19 0.98
C ASP A 5 -9.01 8.57 -0.43
N GLY A 6 -10.17 8.14 -0.93
CA GLY A 6 -10.33 7.72 -2.33
C GLY A 6 -9.35 6.64 -2.85
N GLY A 7 -8.94 5.70 -1.99
CA GLY A 7 -7.92 4.69 -2.34
C GLY A 7 -6.47 5.11 -2.06
N ARG A 8 -6.28 6.29 -1.48
CA ARG A 8 -5.00 6.80 -0.99
C ARG A 8 -4.90 6.68 0.52
N LEU A 9 -3.73 6.34 1.02
CA LEU A 9 -3.32 6.44 2.41
C LEU A 9 -2.50 7.71 2.59
N LEU A 10 -2.91 8.52 3.57
CA LEU A 10 -2.26 9.77 3.95
C LEU A 10 -1.52 9.56 5.26
N TYR A 11 -0.20 9.77 5.23
CA TYR A 11 0.67 9.70 6.40
C TYR A 11 1.16 11.12 6.74
N PRO A 12 0.37 11.93 7.46
CA PRO A 12 0.75 13.30 7.77
C PRO A 12 1.98 13.32 8.68
N VAL A 13 3.02 14.02 8.23
CA VAL A 13 4.21 14.27 9.05
C VAL A 13 3.81 15.16 10.22
N ALA A 14 4.08 14.72 11.45
CA ALA A 14 3.66 15.45 12.65
C ALA A 14 4.59 16.62 12.98
N ARG A 15 5.89 16.44 12.80
CA ARG A 15 6.96 17.43 13.05
C ARG A 15 8.13 17.19 12.10
N ALA A 16 8.80 18.26 11.72
CA ALA A 16 10.08 18.23 11.04
C ALA A 16 10.94 19.38 11.54
N TRP A 17 12.25 19.25 11.39
CA TRP A 17 13.22 20.31 11.65
C TRP A 17 14.03 20.57 10.39
N LEU A 18 14.30 21.83 10.10
CA LEU A 18 15.17 22.27 9.02
C LEU A 18 16.23 23.20 9.61
N PHE A 19 17.51 22.83 9.49
CA PHE A 19 18.63 23.57 10.09
C PHE A 19 18.45 23.89 11.59
N GLY A 20 17.86 22.97 12.36
CA GLY A 20 17.62 23.15 13.80
C GLY A 20 16.34 23.93 14.16
N ILE A 21 15.62 24.47 13.18
CA ILE A 21 14.37 25.22 13.40
C ILE A 21 13.17 24.30 13.14
N PRO A 22 12.15 24.25 14.04
CA PRO A 22 10.94 23.48 13.79
C PRO A 22 10.17 24.03 12.60
N VAL A 23 9.84 23.15 11.65
CA VAL A 23 9.10 23.50 10.44
C VAL A 23 7.64 23.78 10.79
N PRO A 24 7.06 24.93 10.36
CA PRO A 24 5.64 25.20 10.52
C PRO A 24 4.77 24.10 9.91
N ARG A 25 3.63 23.77 10.55
CA ARG A 25 2.73 22.69 10.10
C ARG A 25 2.30 22.79 8.63
N ARG A 26 2.17 24.01 8.11
CA ARG A 26 1.77 24.27 6.71
C ARG A 26 2.86 23.93 5.69
N LEU A 27 4.11 23.79 6.14
CA LEU A 27 5.28 23.47 5.32
C LEU A 27 5.75 22.01 5.52
N LEU A 28 5.05 21.26 6.37
CA LEU A 28 5.39 19.85 6.57
C LEU A 28 5.14 19.06 5.28
N PRO A 29 5.97 18.04 5.01
CA PRO A 29 5.76 17.17 3.86
C PRO A 29 4.39 16.50 3.92
N LYS A 30 3.79 16.34 2.75
CA LYS A 30 2.59 15.54 2.54
C LYS A 30 3.01 14.21 1.94
N SER A 31 2.56 13.12 2.55
CA SER A 31 2.75 11.76 2.04
C SER A 31 1.42 11.25 1.53
N GLU A 32 1.39 10.85 0.26
CA GLU A 32 0.26 10.28 -0.44
C GLU A 32 0.69 8.91 -0.99
N THR A 33 0.01 7.86 -0.56
CA THR A 33 0.25 6.49 -1.05
C THR A 33 -1.01 5.97 -1.71
N ALA A 34 -0.98 5.60 -2.98
CA ALA A 34 -2.09 4.93 -3.65
C ALA A 34 -1.79 3.44 -3.83
N GLU A 35 -2.77 2.60 -3.52
CA GLU A 35 -2.70 1.16 -3.75
C GLU A 35 -3.74 0.77 -4.80
N SER A 36 -3.33 0.01 -5.80
CA SER A 36 -4.22 -0.53 -6.82
C SER A 36 -3.88 -1.99 -7.07
N ALA A 37 -4.91 -2.79 -7.36
CA ALA A 37 -4.74 -4.19 -7.74
C ALA A 37 -5.38 -4.40 -9.10
N ALA A 38 -4.61 -4.89 -10.07
CA ALA A 38 -5.07 -5.24 -11.40
C ALA A 38 -4.42 -6.57 -11.80
N ASP A 39 -5.19 -7.46 -12.43
CA ASP A 39 -4.70 -8.75 -12.94
C ASP A 39 -3.96 -9.62 -11.91
N GLY A 40 -4.37 -9.53 -10.63
CA GLY A 40 -3.74 -10.25 -9.52
C GLY A 40 -2.39 -9.66 -9.08
N ILE A 41 -2.00 -8.51 -9.62
CA ILE A 41 -0.78 -7.79 -9.30
C ILE A 41 -1.12 -6.56 -8.46
N VAL A 42 -0.51 -6.46 -7.29
CA VAL A 42 -0.60 -5.27 -6.44
C VAL A 42 0.43 -4.25 -6.91
N ARG A 43 -0.03 -3.03 -7.15
CA ARG A 43 0.77 -1.88 -7.53
C ARG A 43 0.63 -0.82 -6.45
N PHE A 44 1.75 -0.27 -6.02
CA PHE A 44 1.78 0.80 -5.05
C PHE A 44 2.49 2.01 -5.66
N ASP A 45 1.95 3.19 -5.41
CA ASP A 45 2.48 4.48 -5.83
C ASP A 45 2.63 5.35 -4.58
N VAL A 46 3.86 5.73 -4.26
CA VAL A 46 4.20 6.54 -3.08
C VAL A 46 4.77 7.87 -3.53
N ARG A 47 4.12 8.95 -3.12
CA ARG A 47 4.53 10.32 -3.41
C ARG A 47 4.68 11.12 -2.13
N ILE A 48 5.83 11.75 -1.97
CA ILE A 48 6.07 12.74 -0.92
C ILE A 48 6.31 14.09 -1.58
N SER A 49 5.54 15.08 -1.15
CA SER A 49 5.63 16.44 -1.66
C SER A 49 5.86 17.45 -0.54
N LEU A 50 6.61 18.49 -0.86
CA LEU A 50 6.68 19.70 -0.05
C LEU A 50 5.70 20.74 -0.62
N PRO A 51 4.99 21.48 0.23
CA PRO A 51 4.06 22.53 -0.22
C PRO A 51 4.72 23.60 -1.10
N LEU A 52 6.01 23.88 -0.92
CA LEU A 52 6.74 24.92 -1.65
C LEU A 52 7.48 24.40 -2.89
N CYS A 53 7.96 23.16 -2.87
CA CYS A 53 8.85 22.63 -3.91
C CYS A 53 8.19 21.54 -4.77
N GLY A 54 6.95 21.14 -4.46
CA GLY A 54 6.27 20.05 -5.16
C GLY A 54 6.79 18.66 -4.77
N PRO A 55 6.65 17.64 -5.62
CA PRO A 55 7.10 16.28 -5.32
C PRO A 55 8.62 16.22 -5.14
N ILE A 56 9.06 15.67 -4.01
CA ILE A 56 10.48 15.43 -3.71
C ILE A 56 10.85 13.96 -3.82
N ILE A 57 9.89 13.06 -3.57
CA ILE A 57 10.07 11.62 -3.68
C ILE A 57 8.86 11.08 -4.43
N HIS A 58 9.12 10.28 -5.46
CA HIS A 58 8.12 9.48 -6.14
C HIS A 58 8.71 8.11 -6.40
N TYR A 59 8.06 7.08 -5.85
CA TYR A 59 8.42 5.71 -6.12
C TYR A 59 7.15 4.91 -6.38
N ALA A 60 7.13 4.21 -7.50
CA ALA A 60 6.13 3.23 -7.83
C ALA A 60 6.78 1.86 -7.81
N GLY A 61 6.07 0.88 -7.29
CA GLY A 61 6.52 -0.50 -7.33
C GLY A 61 5.40 -1.46 -7.65
N TRP A 62 5.80 -2.52 -8.30
CA TRP A 62 5.03 -3.71 -8.58
C TRP A 62 5.97 -4.91 -8.41
N PRO A 63 5.47 -6.09 -8.08
CA PRO A 63 6.31 -7.28 -8.04
C PRO A 63 6.84 -7.59 -9.45
N GLU A 64 8.17 -7.62 -9.62
CA GLU A 64 8.84 -7.98 -10.87
C GLU A 64 8.67 -9.47 -11.24
N ASP A 65 8.26 -10.32 -10.27
CA ASP A 65 8.17 -11.77 -10.47
C ASP A 65 6.73 -12.30 -10.42
N THR A 66 6.33 -12.81 -11.57
CA THR A 66 5.08 -13.51 -11.96
C THR A 66 4.82 -14.82 -11.19
N ARG A 67 5.44 -15.11 -10.04
CA ARG A 67 5.17 -16.34 -9.25
C ARG A 67 4.28 -16.17 -8.03
N LEU A 68 3.91 -14.94 -7.68
CA LEU A 68 2.76 -14.66 -6.80
C LEU A 68 1.53 -14.29 -7.64
N ARG A 69 1.27 -15.02 -8.73
CA ARG A 69 -0.12 -15.22 -9.14
C ARG A 69 -0.77 -15.90 -7.95
N MET A 70 -1.47 -15.13 -7.12
CA MET A 70 -2.38 -15.74 -6.16
C MET A 70 -3.27 -16.66 -7.03
N PRO A 71 -3.23 -17.99 -6.81
CA PRO A 71 -4.12 -18.86 -7.54
C PRO A 71 -5.54 -18.33 -7.31
N PRO A 72 -6.43 -18.35 -8.33
CA PRO A 72 -7.82 -18.00 -8.10
C PRO A 72 -8.28 -18.80 -6.88
N SER A 73 -8.81 -18.08 -5.88
CA SER A 73 -9.20 -18.64 -4.59
C SER A 73 -9.86 -19.99 -4.82
N SER A 74 -9.20 -21.06 -4.36
CA SER A 74 -9.72 -22.41 -4.45
C SER A 74 -10.91 -22.52 -3.51
N THR A 75 -12.07 -22.08 -3.97
CA THR A 75 -13.36 -22.54 -3.47
C THR A 75 -13.65 -23.88 -4.13
N ALA A 76 -12.89 -24.93 -3.79
CA ALA A 76 -13.28 -26.33 -3.93
C ALA A 76 -12.18 -27.27 -3.42
N SER A 77 -12.10 -27.45 -2.10
CA SER A 77 -11.66 -28.73 -1.57
C SER A 77 -12.42 -29.03 -0.28
N THR A 78 -13.73 -29.26 -0.43
CA THR A 78 -14.42 -30.19 0.45
C THR A 78 -14.72 -31.42 -0.40
N LYS A 79 -13.83 -32.41 -0.33
CA LYS A 79 -14.21 -33.78 -0.59
C LYS A 79 -13.89 -34.54 0.68
N ALA A 80 -14.88 -34.61 1.56
CA ALA A 80 -14.84 -35.45 2.75
C ALA A 80 -14.49 -36.89 2.35
N PRO A 81 -13.67 -37.60 3.14
CA PRO A 81 -13.42 -39.02 2.90
C PRO A 81 -14.72 -39.83 3.05
N PRO A 82 -14.95 -40.89 2.25
CA PRO A 82 -16.11 -41.75 2.40
C PRO A 82 -16.08 -42.47 3.77
N PRO A 83 -17.25 -42.80 4.34
CA PRO A 83 -17.35 -43.40 5.67
C PRO A 83 -16.68 -44.80 5.70
N PRO A 84 -16.21 -45.25 6.88
CA PRO A 84 -15.56 -46.54 7.01
C PRO A 84 -16.53 -47.68 6.66
N THR A 85 -16.14 -48.52 5.69
CA THR A 85 -16.80 -49.80 5.44
C THR A 85 -16.54 -50.72 6.63
N ARG A 86 -17.62 -51.05 7.34
CA ARG A 86 -17.65 -52.08 8.38
C ARG A 86 -17.61 -53.45 7.71
N GLY A 87 -16.59 -54.24 8.02
CA GLY A 87 -16.46 -55.66 7.70
C GLY A 87 -15.76 -56.34 8.86
#